data_AF-A0A843J625-F1
#
_entry.id   AF-A0A843J625-F1
#
_cell.length_a   1.000
_cell.length_b   1.000
_cell.length_c   1.000
_cell.angle_alpha   90.00
_cell.angle_beta   90.00
_cell.angle_gamma   90.00
#
_symmetry.space_group_name_H-M   'P 1'
#
loop_
_entity.id
_entity.type
_entity.pdbx_description
1 polymer ?
#
loop_
_entity_poly.entity_id
_entity_poly.type
_entity_poly.pdbx_seq_one_letter_code
_entity_poly.pdbx_strand_id
1 'polypeptide(L)'
;MTPKDRIFAALKQQNLDRPPVAVFTQSATIGQMDKLGAAWPDAHKDPQLMAKLAAGQADIFGFEVVRTAFCLTAETEALGARVAVEKKEAAPMIKEHPVKFDPLTKVYDDYESMLITPEEMVR
;
A
#
# COMPACT_ATOMS: atom_id res chain seq x y z
N MET A 1 8.23 -24.08 13.02
CA MET A 1 8.09 -22.65 13.37
C MET A 1 6.72 -22.15 12.92
N THR A 2 6.10 -21.18 13.59
CA THR A 2 4.85 -20.57 13.09
C THR A 2 5.15 -19.68 11.86
N PRO A 3 4.17 -19.37 10.98
CA PRO A 3 4.36 -18.42 9.88
C PRO A 3 4.96 -17.09 10.34
N LYS A 4 4.43 -16.53 11.43
CA LYS A 4 4.93 -15.31 12.06
C LYS A 4 6.40 -15.44 12.48
N ASP A 5 6.74 -16.49 13.22
CA ASP A 5 8.12 -16.68 13.71
C ASP A 5 9.11 -16.84 12.56
N ARG A 6 8.72 -17.54 11.49
CA ARG A 6 9.55 -17.74 10.30
C ARG A 6 9.86 -16.44 9.59
N ILE A 7 8.87 -15.55 9.43
CA ILE A 7 9.07 -14.22 8.85
C ILE A 7 10.04 -13.39 9.70
N PHE A 8 9.82 -13.33 11.03
CA PHE A 8 10.71 -12.56 11.90
C PHE A 8 12.13 -13.12 11.96
N ALA A 9 12.29 -14.44 11.98
CA ALA A 9 13.60 -15.08 11.93
C ALA A 9 14.31 -14.77 10.60
N ALA A 10 13.60 -14.80 9.47
CA ALA A 10 14.16 -14.49 8.17
C ALA A 10 14.63 -13.04 8.07
N LEU A 11 13.82 -12.08 8.55
CA LEU A 11 14.19 -10.66 8.61
C LEU A 11 15.41 -10.40 9.51
N LYS A 12 15.61 -11.24 10.53
CA LYS A 12 16.76 -11.20 11.44
C LYS A 12 17.93 -12.08 11.00
N GLN A 13 17.86 -12.68 9.81
CA GLN A 13 18.89 -13.58 9.27
C GLN A 13 19.24 -14.75 10.21
N GLN A 14 18.23 -15.28 10.92
CA GLN A 14 18.37 -16.41 11.83
C GLN A 14 18.15 -17.73 11.10
N ASN A 15 18.46 -18.86 11.77
CA ASN A 15 18.18 -20.19 11.24
C ASN A 15 16.67 -20.41 11.02
N LEU A 16 16.33 -21.00 9.89
CA LEU A 16 14.96 -21.28 9.47
C LEU A 16 14.74 -22.77 9.31
N ASP A 17 13.51 -23.24 9.57
CA ASP A 17 13.08 -24.60 9.21
C ASP A 17 12.89 -24.75 7.69
N ARG A 18 12.45 -23.67 7.02
CA ARG A 18 12.44 -23.48 5.56
C ARG A 18 12.32 -21.99 5.21
N PRO A 19 12.59 -21.57 3.96
CA PRO A 19 12.29 -20.20 3.52
C PRO A 19 10.81 -19.85 3.70
N PRO A 20 10.48 -18.63 4.18
CA PRO A 20 9.09 -18.18 4.24
C PRO A 20 8.54 -17.81 2.86
N VAL A 21 7.23 -17.96 2.69
CA VAL A 21 6.49 -17.49 1.51
C VAL A 21 5.72 -16.24 1.87
N ALA A 22 6.21 -15.08 1.42
CA ALA A 22 5.61 -13.78 1.71
C ALA A 22 5.79 -12.81 0.55
N VAL A 23 4.84 -11.90 0.40
CA VAL A 23 4.91 -10.77 -0.54
C VAL A 23 4.77 -9.48 0.26
N PHE A 24 5.82 -8.67 0.25
CA PHE A 24 5.87 -7.39 0.98
C PHE A 24 5.43 -6.20 0.13
N THR A 25 5.29 -6.41 -1.18
CA THR A 25 4.69 -5.46 -2.12
C THR A 25 3.18 -5.71 -2.24
N GLN A 26 2.49 -4.91 -3.04
CA GLN A 26 1.07 -5.11 -3.31
C GLN A 26 0.88 -6.43 -4.09
N SER A 27 -0.04 -7.30 -3.63
CA SER A 27 -0.28 -8.62 -4.22
C SER A 27 -1.76 -8.91 -4.51
N ALA A 28 -2.61 -7.88 -4.42
CA ALA A 28 -4.02 -8.05 -4.77
C ALA A 28 -4.15 -8.30 -6.27
N THR A 29 -4.96 -9.31 -6.62
CA THR A 29 -5.24 -9.69 -8.01
C THR A 29 -6.73 -9.57 -8.29
N ILE A 30 -7.10 -9.40 -9.57
CA ILE A 30 -8.52 -9.31 -9.97
C ILE A 30 -9.29 -10.57 -9.54
N GLY A 31 -8.72 -11.77 -9.72
CA GLY A 31 -9.37 -13.02 -9.31
C GLY A 31 -9.58 -13.12 -7.80
N GLN A 32 -8.67 -12.57 -7.00
CA GLN A 32 -8.84 -12.48 -5.55
C GLN A 32 -9.96 -11.51 -5.18
N MET A 33 -10.02 -10.35 -5.84
CA MET A 33 -11.08 -9.36 -5.62
C MET A 33 -12.46 -9.95 -5.92
N ASP A 34 -12.60 -10.66 -7.04
CA ASP A 34 -13.84 -11.31 -7.45
C ASP A 34 -14.26 -12.40 -6.48
N LYS A 35 -13.33 -13.25 -6.06
CA LYS A 35 -13.59 -14.35 -5.11
C LYS A 35 -14.05 -13.85 -3.74
N LEU A 36 -13.53 -12.71 -3.29
CA LEU A 36 -13.83 -12.15 -1.98
C LEU A 36 -14.97 -11.11 -1.99
N GLY A 37 -15.41 -10.67 -3.17
CA GLY A 37 -16.31 -9.52 -3.29
C GLY A 37 -15.72 -8.25 -2.65
N ALA A 38 -14.41 -8.08 -2.75
CA ALA A 38 -13.67 -6.94 -2.21
C ALA A 38 -12.74 -6.43 -3.30
N ALA A 39 -13.22 -5.45 -4.08
CA ALA A 39 -12.55 -4.96 -5.27
C ALA A 39 -12.11 -3.50 -5.11
N TRP A 40 -11.13 -3.10 -5.92
CA TRP A 40 -10.86 -1.69 -6.15
C TRP A 40 -11.98 -1.08 -7.01
N PRO A 41 -12.29 0.22 -6.87
CA PRO A 41 -11.64 1.19 -5.98
C PRO A 41 -12.09 1.13 -4.50
N ASP A 42 -13.18 0.42 -4.19
CA ASP A 42 -13.82 0.49 -2.86
C ASP A 42 -12.92 -0.03 -1.74
N ALA A 43 -12.15 -1.09 -1.99
CA ALA A 43 -11.19 -1.63 -1.02
C ALA A 43 -10.00 -0.69 -0.72
N HIS A 44 -9.86 0.44 -1.43
CA HIS A 44 -8.94 1.52 -1.02
C HIS A 44 -9.54 2.48 0.01
N LYS A 45 -10.87 2.57 0.07
CA LYS A 45 -11.61 3.57 0.88
C LYS A 45 -12.30 2.95 2.10
N ASP A 46 -12.71 1.69 2.00
CA ASP A 46 -13.39 0.97 3.07
C ASP A 46 -12.40 0.06 3.84
N PRO A 47 -12.22 0.27 5.16
CA PRO A 47 -11.27 -0.51 5.95
C PRO A 47 -11.65 -1.99 6.10
N GLN A 48 -12.94 -2.33 6.07
CA GLN A 48 -13.41 -3.72 6.15
C GLN A 48 -13.14 -4.45 4.84
N LEU A 49 -13.40 -3.82 3.70
CA LEU A 49 -13.05 -4.37 2.39
C LEU A 49 -11.53 -4.49 2.22
N MET A 50 -10.76 -3.51 2.71
CA MET A 50 -9.30 -3.56 2.70
C MET A 50 -8.77 -4.73 3.53
N ALA A 51 -9.25 -4.88 4.77
CA ALA A 51 -8.86 -5.98 5.65
C ALA A 51 -9.25 -7.34 5.07
N LYS A 52 -10.46 -7.45 4.50
CA LYS A 52 -10.94 -8.67 3.84
C LYS A 52 -10.07 -9.07 2.65
N LEU A 53 -9.78 -8.11 1.76
CA LEU A 53 -8.93 -8.37 0.60
C LEU A 53 -7.51 -8.74 1.01
N ALA A 54 -6.95 -8.07 2.02
CA ALA A 54 -5.62 -8.39 2.55
C ALA A 54 -5.58 -9.80 3.18
N ALA A 55 -6.52 -10.13 4.06
CA ALA A 55 -6.60 -11.44 4.72
C ALA A 55 -6.66 -12.60 3.71
N GLY A 56 -7.34 -12.39 2.58
CA GLY A 56 -7.41 -13.37 1.49
C GLY A 56 -6.05 -13.80 0.92
N GLN A 57 -4.97 -13.04 1.14
CA GLN A 57 -3.62 -13.46 0.76
C GLN A 57 -3.20 -14.75 1.48
N ALA A 58 -3.49 -14.84 2.78
CA ALA A 58 -3.23 -16.04 3.57
C ALA A 58 -4.20 -17.17 3.18
N ASP A 59 -5.49 -16.86 3.07
CA ASP A 59 -6.53 -17.87 2.85
C ASP A 59 -6.55 -18.48 1.44
N ILE A 60 -6.18 -17.69 0.42
CA ILE A 60 -6.25 -18.12 -0.99
C ILE A 60 -4.90 -18.60 -1.51
N PHE A 61 -3.81 -17.89 -1.17
CA PHE A 61 -2.48 -18.20 -1.69
C PHE A 61 -1.59 -18.94 -0.69
N GLY A 62 -2.00 -19.03 0.59
CA GLY A 62 -1.19 -19.64 1.63
C GLY A 62 0.01 -18.78 2.03
N PHE A 63 -0.04 -17.47 1.79
CA PHE A 63 1.04 -16.57 2.21
C PHE A 63 1.14 -16.52 3.74
N GLU A 64 2.37 -16.44 4.21
CA GLU A 64 2.70 -16.43 5.64
C GLU A 64 2.65 -15.02 6.24
N VAL A 65 2.29 -14.03 5.41
CA VAL A 65 2.08 -12.63 5.76
C VAL A 65 0.82 -12.10 5.08
N VAL A 66 0.17 -11.17 5.74
CA VAL A 66 -0.90 -10.34 5.17
C VAL A 66 -0.39 -8.90 5.10
N ARG A 67 -0.57 -8.26 3.95
CA ARG A 67 -0.21 -6.86 3.68
C ARG A 67 -1.45 -6.08 3.28
N THR A 68 -1.78 -5.07 4.08
CA THR A 68 -2.87 -4.12 3.84
C THR A 68 -2.38 -2.90 3.06
N ALA A 69 -3.33 -2.07 2.60
CA ALA A 69 -3.16 -1.08 1.56
C ALA A 69 -2.72 -1.71 0.24
N PHE A 70 -3.06 -1.05 -0.88
CA PHE A 70 -2.72 -1.56 -2.21
C PHE A 70 -2.15 -0.49 -3.13
N CYS A 71 -1.79 0.66 -2.56
CA CYS A 71 -1.22 1.80 -3.26
C CYS A 71 -0.07 2.40 -2.46
N LEU A 72 0.59 3.39 -3.05
CA LEU A 72 1.66 4.20 -2.45
C LEU A 72 1.28 5.69 -2.41
N THR A 73 -0.01 5.99 -2.56
CA THR A 73 -0.50 7.36 -2.80
C THR A 73 -1.26 7.95 -1.62
N ALA A 74 -1.60 7.16 -0.61
CA ALA A 74 -2.42 7.62 0.52
C ALA A 74 -1.75 8.78 1.28
N GLU A 75 -0.45 8.65 1.58
CA GLU A 75 0.32 9.72 2.23
C GLU A 75 0.46 10.95 1.32
N THR A 76 0.70 10.75 0.02
CA THR A 76 0.81 11.86 -0.92
C THR A 76 -0.51 12.60 -1.12
N GLU A 77 -1.64 11.89 -1.08
CA GLU A 77 -2.98 12.48 -1.09
C GLU A 77 -3.23 13.33 0.15
N ALA A 78 -2.87 12.80 1.34
CA ALA A 78 -2.95 13.56 2.59
C ALA A 78 -2.08 14.82 2.57
N LEU A 79 -0.94 14.78 1.87
CA LEU A 79 -0.06 15.92 1.62
C LEU A 79 -0.58 16.89 0.53
N GLY A 80 -1.78 16.67 -0.02
CA GLY A 80 -2.43 17.59 -0.95
C GLY A 80 -2.28 17.26 -2.44
N ALA A 81 -1.69 16.11 -2.79
CA ALA A 81 -1.67 15.66 -4.18
C ALA A 81 -3.04 15.16 -4.64
N ARG A 82 -3.39 15.44 -5.90
CA ARG A 82 -4.61 14.86 -6.50
C ARG A 82 -4.33 13.43 -6.92
N VAL A 83 -5.04 12.47 -6.35
CA VAL A 83 -4.91 11.04 -6.66
C VAL A 83 -6.16 10.54 -7.38
N ALA A 84 -5.97 9.78 -8.45
CA ALA A 84 -7.07 9.11 -9.16
C ALA A 84 -7.23 7.67 -8.64
N VAL A 85 -8.40 7.38 -8.07
CA VAL A 85 -8.78 6.05 -7.52
C VAL A 85 -10.09 5.59 -8.17
N GLU A 86 -10.00 5.19 -9.45
CA GLU A 86 -11.20 5.05 -10.30
C GLU A 86 -11.41 3.65 -10.88
N LYS A 87 -10.34 2.87 -11.08
CA LYS A 87 -10.38 1.62 -11.85
C LYS A 87 -10.12 0.42 -10.98
N LYS A 88 -10.76 -0.70 -11.32
CA LYS A 88 -10.56 -1.99 -10.65
C LYS A 88 -9.20 -2.62 -10.99
N GLU A 89 -8.72 -2.39 -12.21
CA GLU A 89 -7.51 -3.01 -12.77
C GLU A 89 -6.28 -2.10 -12.68
N ALA A 90 -6.41 -0.91 -12.10
CA ALA A 90 -5.30 0.04 -11.98
C ALA A 90 -5.16 0.51 -10.55
N ALA A 91 -3.92 0.50 -10.06
CA ALA A 91 -3.59 1.11 -8.79
C ALA A 91 -3.81 2.63 -8.85
N PRO A 92 -4.07 3.27 -7.71
CA PRO A 92 -4.11 4.72 -7.56
C PRO A 92 -2.88 5.42 -8.15
N MET A 93 -3.11 6.49 -8.88
CA MET A 93 -2.05 7.28 -9.55
C MET A 93 -2.16 8.75 -9.15
N ILE A 94 -1.02 9.37 -8.85
CA ILE A 94 -0.93 10.82 -8.68
C ILE A 94 -1.16 11.47 -10.04
N LYS A 95 -2.03 12.49 -10.06
CA LYS A 95 -2.38 13.27 -11.26
C LYS A 95 -1.82 14.68 -11.20
N GLU A 96 -1.79 15.27 -10.01
CA GLU A 96 -1.26 16.61 -9.79
C GLU A 96 -0.48 16.62 -8.47
N HIS A 97 0.62 17.35 -8.47
CA HIS A 97 1.41 17.60 -7.28
C HIS A 97 1.01 18.96 -6.70
N PRO A 98 0.95 19.11 -5.36
CA PRO A 98 0.69 20.39 -4.72
C PRO A 98 1.89 21.35 -4.84
N VAL A 99 3.04 20.81 -5.25
CA VAL A 99 4.31 21.52 -5.46
C VAL A 99 4.70 21.49 -6.94
N LYS A 100 5.21 22.61 -7.44
CA LYS A 100 5.89 22.65 -8.73
C LYS A 100 7.30 22.09 -8.56
N PHE A 101 7.56 21.01 -9.28
CA PHE A 101 8.89 20.43 -9.43
C PHE A 101 9.18 20.22 -10.92
N ASP A 102 10.03 21.07 -11.48
CA ASP A 102 10.48 20.92 -12.87
C ASP A 102 12.01 20.69 -12.89
N PRO A 103 12.47 19.43 -13.05
CA PRO A 103 13.89 19.12 -13.05
C PRO A 103 14.61 19.63 -14.30
N LEU A 104 13.87 19.92 -15.39
CA LEU A 104 14.45 20.42 -16.64
C LEU A 104 14.71 21.92 -16.56
N THR A 105 13.75 22.68 -16.04
CA THR A 105 13.89 24.14 -15.88
C THR A 105 14.52 24.54 -14.55
N LYS A 106 14.70 23.59 -13.63
CA LYS A 106 15.20 23.81 -12.25
C LYS A 106 14.38 24.83 -11.47
N VAL A 107 13.09 24.94 -11.80
CA VAL A 107 12.14 25.78 -11.07
C VAL A 107 11.44 24.91 -10.05
N TYR A 108 11.57 25.29 -8.79
CA TYR A 108 11.03 24.59 -7.63
C TYR A 108 10.31 25.59 -6.73
N ASP A 109 9.18 25.18 -6.18
CA ASP A 109 8.52 25.95 -5.13
C ASP A 109 9.31 25.85 -3.82
N ASP A 110 9.21 26.90 -2.99
CA ASP A 110 9.75 26.91 -1.63
C ASP A 110 8.88 26.02 -0.74
N TYR A 111 9.46 24.92 -0.28
CA TYR A 111 8.77 23.85 0.42
C TYR A 111 8.63 24.11 1.93
N GLU A 112 9.34 25.06 2.52
CA GLU A 112 9.31 25.29 3.98
C GLU A 112 7.89 25.64 4.47
N SER A 113 7.15 26.42 3.69
CA SER A 113 5.76 26.80 4.00
C SER A 113 4.74 25.67 3.81
N MET A 114 5.14 24.54 3.21
CA MET A 114 4.28 23.39 2.90
C MET A 114 4.58 22.16 3.76
N LEU A 115 5.60 22.23 4.62
CA LEU A 115 5.88 21.17 5.58
C LEU A 115 4.77 21.15 6.64
N ILE A 116 4.02 20.05 6.68
CA ILE A 116 3.08 19.78 7.75
C ILE A 116 3.76 19.04 8.89
N THR A 117 3.29 19.24 10.12
CA THR A 117 3.87 18.54 11.27
C THR A 117 3.47 17.06 11.28
N PRO A 118 4.22 16.19 11.98
CA PRO A 118 3.81 14.80 12.16
C PRO A 118 2.42 14.65 12.78
N GLU A 119 2.00 15.58 13.64
CA GLU A 119 0.66 15.59 14.24
C GLU A 119 -0.44 15.93 13.22
N GLU A 120 -0.15 16.78 12.24
CA GLU A 120 -1.06 17.13 11.14
C GLU A 120 -1.22 15.97 10.15
N MET A 121 -0.18 15.15 9.95
CA MET A 121 -0.21 13.93 9.11
C MET A 121 -1.13 12.83 9.64
N VAL A 122 -1.40 12.79 10.95
CA VAL A 122 -2.13 11.69 11.62
C VAL A 122 -3.63 12.00 11.81
N ARG A 123 -4.09 13.20 11.39
CA ARG A 123 -5.51 13.60 11.44
C ARG A 123 -6.32 13.04 10.28
#